data_AF-A0A2G9T7J3-F1
#
_entry.id   AF-A0A2G9T7J3-F1
#
_cell.length_a   1.000
_cell.length_b   1.000
_cell.length_c   1.000
_cell.angle_alpha   90.00
_cell.angle_beta   90.00
_cell.angle_gamma   90.00
#
_symmetry.space_group_name_H-M   'P 1'
#
loop_
_entity.id
_entity.type
_entity.pdbx_description
1 polymer ?
#
loop_
_entity_poly.entity_id
_entity_poly.type
_entity_poly.pdbx_seq_one_letter_code
_entity_poly.pdbx_strand_id
1 'polypeptide(L)' 'MFYYLLCAMLIINAFARNDVPLEECKDRGNERYCNSHKASGRCESDNYRFIMKTNCRKTCNLCDQ' A
#
# COMPACT_ATOMS: atom_id res chain seq x y z
N MET A 1 23.74 36.78 -4.57
CA MET A 1 22.34 36.74 -5.06
C MET A 1 22.13 35.52 -5.97
N PHE A 2 22.80 35.42 -7.12
CA PHE A 2 22.69 34.25 -8.02
C PHE A 2 23.10 32.92 -7.38
N TYR A 3 24.16 32.92 -6.57
CA TYR A 3 24.61 31.72 -5.85
C TYR A 3 23.59 31.21 -4.82
N TYR A 4 22.84 32.11 -4.16
CA TYR A 4 21.77 31.71 -3.24
C TYR A 4 20.61 31.05 -3.97
N LEU A 5 20.27 31.53 -5.17
CA LEU A 5 19.24 30.93 -6.02
C LEU A 5 19.65 29.54 -6.51
N LEU A 6 20.92 29.35 -6.87
CA LEU A 6 21.48 28.05 -7.24
C LEU A 6 21.47 27.07 -6.06
N CYS A 7 21.87 27.52 -4.86
CA CYS A 7 21.80 26.72 -3.64
C CYS A 7 20.35 26.33 -3.30
N ALA A 8 19.39 27.24 -3.42
CA ALA A 8 17.99 26.97 -3.16
C ALA A 8 17.42 25.89 -4.11
N MET A 9 17.73 25.95 -5.40
CA MET A 9 17.30 24.94 -6.38
C MET A 9 17.89 23.55 -6.11
N LEU A 10 19.16 23.47 -5.70
CA LEU A 10 19.81 22.22 -5.34
C LEU A 10 19.19 21.59 -4.08
N ILE A 11 18.83 22.43 -3.11
CA ILE A 11 18.15 22.02 -1.87
C ILE A 11 16.75 21.48 -2.19
N ILE A 12 15.97 22.18 -3.02
CA ILE A 12 14.62 21.73 -3.42
C ILE A 12 14.66 20.37 -4.13
N ASN A 13 15.65 20.14 -5.00
CA ASN A 13 15.82 18.86 -5.69
C ASN A 13 16.25 17.72 -4.76
N ALA A 14 17.03 18.01 -3.70
CA ALA A 14 17.43 17.02 -2.72
C ALA A 14 16.30 16.62 -1.76
N PHE A 15 15.33 17.51 -1.54
CA PHE A 15 14.17 17.30 -0.66
C PHE A 15 12.88 16.97 -1.39
N ALA A 16 12.91 16.76 -2.71
CA ALA A 16 11.82 16.13 -3.43
C ALA A 16 11.75 14.65 -3.02
N ARG A 17 11.25 14.39 -1.81
CA ARG A 17 10.65 13.09 -1.49
C ARG A 17 9.50 12.98 -2.45
N ASN A 18 9.68 12.15 -3.47
CA ASN A 18 8.57 11.54 -4.16
C ASN A 18 7.77 10.85 -3.06
N ASP A 19 6.70 11.47 -2.59
CA ASP A 19 5.69 10.82 -1.78
C ASP A 19 5.17 9.69 -2.65
N VAL A 20 5.85 8.54 -2.61
CA VAL A 20 5.37 7.31 -3.21
C VAL A 20 3.99 7.14 -2.60
N PRO A 21 2.90 7.22 -3.37
CA PRO A 21 1.58 7.11 -2.81
C PRO A 21 1.54 5.77 -2.11
N LEU A 22 1.49 5.77 -0.77
CA LEU A 22 1.27 4.56 -0.01
C LEU A 22 -0.04 4.01 -0.55
N GLU A 23 0.03 2.85 -1.20
CA GLU A 23 -1.14 2.27 -1.85
C GLU A 23 -2.23 2.15 -0.78
N GLU A 24 -3.36 2.83 -1.01
CA GLU A 24 -4.47 2.88 -0.07
C GLU A 24 -4.86 1.46 0.34
N CYS A 25 -4.81 1.16 1.65
CA CYS A 25 -5.19 -0.18 2.10
C CYS A 25 -6.71 -0.36 2.01
N LYS A 26 -7.13 -1.11 0.99
CA LYS A 26 -8.52 -1.48 0.79
C LYS A 26 -8.65 -2.87 0.21
N ASP A 27 -9.85 -3.42 0.32
CA ASP A 27 -10.21 -4.62 -0.41
C ASP A 27 -10.53 -4.23 -1.85
N ARG A 28 -9.95 -4.96 -2.80
CA ARG A 28 -10.33 -4.90 -4.22
C ARG A 28 -11.50 -5.83 -4.51
N GLY A 29 -11.59 -6.93 -3.75
CA GLY A 29 -12.74 -7.83 -3.76
C GLY A 29 -13.94 -7.18 -3.06
N ASN A 30 -15.15 -7.59 -3.45
CA ASN A 30 -16.34 -7.16 -2.74
C ASN A 30 -16.43 -7.77 -1.32
N GLU A 31 -17.22 -7.14 -0.46
CA GLU A 31 -17.39 -7.54 0.94
C GLU A 31 -17.77 -9.02 1.10
N ARG A 32 -18.72 -9.51 0.31
CA ARG A 32 -19.17 -10.92 0.38
C ARG A 32 -18.03 -11.89 0.08
N TYR A 33 -17.22 -11.60 -0.93
CA TYR A 33 -16.07 -12.41 -1.32
C TYR A 33 -15.03 -12.46 -0.18
N CYS A 34 -14.62 -11.31 0.33
CA CYS A 34 -13.58 -11.25 1.35
C CYS A 34 -14.06 -11.85 2.68
N ASN A 35 -15.30 -11.56 3.11
CA ASN A 35 -15.87 -12.14 4.33
C ASN A 35 -16.02 -13.67 4.24
N SER A 36 -16.44 -14.20 3.09
CA SER A 36 -16.53 -15.66 2.87
C SER A 36 -15.16 -16.34 2.94
N HIS A 37 -14.14 -15.73 2.31
CA HIS A 37 -12.78 -16.24 2.37
C HIS A 37 -12.19 -16.19 3.79
N LYS A 38 -12.42 -15.09 4.52
CA LYS A 38 -12.02 -14.96 5.93
C LYS A 38 -12.69 -16.02 6.80
N ALA A 39 -14.00 -16.21 6.65
CA ALA A 39 -14.76 -17.23 7.39
C ALA A 39 -14.28 -18.66 7.09
N SER A 40 -13.71 -18.89 5.89
CA SER A 40 -13.14 -20.17 5.48
C SER A 40 -11.67 -20.36 5.92
N GLY A 41 -11.09 -19.46 6.71
CA GLY A 41 -9.69 -19.53 7.17
C GLY A 41 -8.65 -19.27 6.08
N ARG A 42 -9.03 -18.59 4.99
CA ARG A 42 -8.13 -18.36 3.85
C ARG A 42 -7.17 -17.19 4.06
N CYS A 43 -7.41 -16.32 5.04
CA CYS A 43 -6.46 -15.25 5.38
C CYS A 43 -5.15 -15.82 5.95
N GLU A 44 -5.22 -16.96 6.63
CA GLU A 44 -4.11 -17.65 7.28
C GLU A 44 -3.53 -18.78 6.41
N SER A 45 -4.17 -19.09 5.28
CA SER A 45 -3.76 -20.18 4.39
C SER A 45 -2.64 -19.74 3.45
N ASP A 46 -1.52 -20.48 3.47
CA ASP A 46 -0.40 -20.25 2.56
C ASP A 46 -0.79 -20.32 1.08
N ASN A 47 -1.69 -21.24 0.74
CA ASN A 47 -2.20 -21.40 -0.64
C ASN A 47 -3.01 -20.20 -1.12
N TYR A 48 -3.59 -19.42 -0.20
CA TYR A 48 -4.41 -18.25 -0.51
C TYR A 48 -3.72 -16.92 -0.21
N ARG A 49 -2.55 -16.93 0.45
CA ARG A 49 -1.83 -15.73 0.88
C ARG A 49 -1.67 -14.69 -0.22
N PHE A 50 -1.23 -15.10 -1.42
CA PHE A 50 -1.10 -14.17 -2.56
C PHE A 50 -2.45 -13.56 -2.98
N ILE A 51 -3.48 -14.40 -3.07
CA ILE A 51 -4.84 -13.98 -3.49
C ILE A 51 -5.43 -13.02 -2.44
N MET A 52 -5.26 -13.31 -1.14
CA MET A 52 -5.77 -12.47 -0.05
C MET A 52 -4.97 -11.16 0.07
N LYS A 53 -3.65 -11.19 -0.12
CA LYS A 53 -2.82 -9.97 -0.22
C LYS A 53 -3.20 -9.08 -1.40
N THR A 54 -3.78 -9.64 -2.46
CA THR A 54 -4.16 -8.84 -3.63
C THR A 54 -5.58 -8.30 -3.53
N ASN A 55 -6.52 -9.11 -3.01
CA ASN A 55 -7.95 -8.81 -3.10
C ASN A 55 -8.58 -8.37 -1.78
N CYS A 56 -8.06 -8.84 -0.64
CA CYS A 56 -8.72 -8.74 0.65
C CYS A 56 -7.76 -8.24 1.75
N ARG A 57 -6.86 -7.30 1.41
CA ARG A 57 -5.84 -6.79 2.34
C ARG A 57 -6.45 -6.24 3.62
N LYS A 58 -7.51 -5.44 3.52
CA LYS A 58 -8.14 -4.84 4.70
C LYS A 58 -8.87 -5.90 5.50
N THR A 59 -9.68 -6.75 4.86
CA THR A 59 -10.44 -7.81 5.55
C THR A 59 -9.52 -8.82 6.27
N CYS A 60 -8.38 -9.16 5.67
CA CYS A 60 -7.38 -10.09 6.22
C CYS A 60 -6.28 -9.40 7.05
N ASN A 61 -6.34 -8.09 7.31
CA ASN A 61 -5.32 -7.34 8.05
C ASN A 61 -3.89 -7.44 7.47
N LEU A 62 -3.76 -7.36 6.14
CA LEU A 62 -2.51 -7.46 5.37
C LEU A 62 -2.09 -6.09 4.79
N CYS A 63 -2.44 -4.99 5.45
CA CYS A 63 -2.10 -3.63 4.97
C CYS A 63 -0.58 -3.37 5.00
N ASP A 64 0.13 -3.97 5.95
CA ASP A 64 1.56 -3.73 6.19
C ASP A 64 2.47 -4.84 5.62
N GLN A 65 1.91 -5.72 4.77
CA GLN A 65 2.58 -6.93 4.27
C GLN A 65 2.89 -6.91 2.77
#